data_AF-A0A135RX71-F1
#
_entry.id   AF-A0A135RX71-F1
#
_cell.length_a   1.000
_cell.length_b   1.000
_cell.length_c   1.000
_cell.angle_alpha   90.00
_cell.angle_beta   90.00
_cell.angle_gamma   90.00
#
_symmetry.space_group_name_H-M   'P 1'
#
loop_
_entity.id
_entity.type
_entity.pdbx_description
1 polymer ?
#
loop_
_entity_poly.entity_id
_entity_poly.type
_entity_poly.pdbx_seq_one_letter_code
_entity_poly.pdbx_strand_id
1 'polypeptide(L)'
;MAARSSTMILSRALRPRRTTQMPRAASRLYSTSVDGEKRPSIVGTFYKTFTRPVLKVLLMATLTYQIAYWTWTKLEQDEIRGEKSKEIESLEAKVAELQAGKGTKA
;
A
#
# COMPACT_ATOMS: atom_id res chain seq x y z
N MET A 1 97.34 -34.53 10.93
CA MET A 1 97.43 -33.31 11.77
C MET A 1 96.39 -32.30 11.32
N ALA A 2 95.92 -31.49 12.27
CA ALA A 2 94.62 -30.83 12.32
C ALA A 2 94.27 -29.82 11.21
N ALA A 3 92.96 -29.83 10.90
CA ALA A 3 92.03 -28.71 10.78
C ALA A 3 92.47 -27.42 10.07
N ARG A 4 91.71 -27.01 9.05
CA ARG A 4 91.30 -25.61 8.87
C ARG A 4 89.88 -25.51 8.34
N SER A 5 89.01 -25.07 9.23
CA SER A 5 87.62 -24.68 9.06
C SER A 5 87.45 -23.58 8.02
N SER A 6 86.34 -23.61 7.27
CA SER A 6 85.79 -22.41 6.62
C SER A 6 84.28 -22.58 6.46
N THR A 7 83.55 -22.17 7.51
CA THR A 7 82.11 -22.01 7.50
C THR A 7 81.75 -20.77 6.68
N MET A 8 81.18 -20.94 5.48
CA MET A 8 80.58 -19.82 4.76
C MET A 8 79.31 -19.38 5.50
N ILE A 9 79.40 -18.24 6.17
CA ILE A 9 78.27 -17.53 6.76
C ILE A 9 77.46 -16.93 5.61
N LEU A 10 76.38 -17.61 5.23
CA LEU A 10 75.43 -17.11 4.24
C LEU A 10 74.47 -16.16 4.96
N SER A 11 74.86 -14.89 5.02
CA SER A 11 74.07 -13.78 5.53
C SER A 11 72.83 -13.56 4.64
N ARG A 12 71.76 -14.30 4.96
CA ARG A 12 70.44 -14.16 4.36
C ARG A 12 69.88 -12.79 4.76
N ALA A 13 69.99 -11.83 3.86
CA ALA A 13 69.41 -10.51 4.01
C ALA A 13 67.91 -10.61 4.37
N LEU A 14 67.57 -10.22 5.59
CA LEU A 14 66.20 -10.00 6.03
C LEU A 14 65.67 -8.75 5.31
N ARG A 15 65.14 -8.94 4.09
CA ARG A 15 64.39 -7.89 3.40
C ARG A 15 63.10 -7.66 4.21
N PRO A 16 62.87 -6.47 4.80
CA PRO A 16 61.58 -6.19 5.43
C PRO A 16 60.54 -6.13 4.32
N ARG A 17 59.73 -7.19 4.20
CA ARG A 17 58.54 -7.20 3.37
C ARG A 17 57.54 -6.25 4.02
N ARG A 18 57.58 -4.97 3.65
CA ARG A 18 56.47 -4.03 3.90
C ARG A 18 55.25 -4.59 3.17
N THR A 19 54.45 -5.36 3.88
CA THR A 19 53.08 -5.63 3.47
C THR A 19 52.33 -4.32 3.65
N THR A 20 52.10 -3.59 2.56
CA THR A 20 51.02 -2.62 2.49
C THR A 20 49.73 -3.39 2.75
N GLN A 21 49.30 -3.40 4.01
CA GLN A 21 47.92 -3.74 4.34
C GLN A 21 47.07 -2.65 3.72
N MET A 22 46.53 -2.92 2.53
CA MET A 22 45.37 -2.16 2.09
C MET A 22 44.25 -2.44 3.10
N PRO A 23 43.58 -1.40 3.63
CA PRO A 23 42.35 -1.63 4.37
C PRO A 23 41.39 -2.26 3.37
N ARG A 24 41.13 -3.57 3.52
CA ARG A 24 40.04 -4.23 2.81
C ARG A 24 38.78 -3.59 3.39
N ALA A 25 38.30 -2.54 2.73
CA ALA A 25 36.98 -1.99 2.99
C ALA A 25 36.03 -3.19 2.89
N ALA A 26 35.48 -3.61 4.03
CA ALA A 26 34.41 -4.58 4.05
C ALA A 26 33.24 -3.91 3.34
N SER A 27 33.12 -4.15 2.03
CA SER A 27 31.93 -3.78 1.28
C SER A 27 30.79 -4.55 1.94
N ARG A 28 30.07 -3.89 2.84
CA ARG A 28 28.75 -4.33 3.27
C ARG A 28 27.88 -4.27 2.02
N LEU A 29 27.89 -5.35 1.25
CA LEU A 29 26.95 -5.57 0.17
C LEU A 29 25.61 -5.73 0.85
N TYR A 30 24.88 -4.62 0.99
CA TYR A 30 23.45 -4.68 1.24
C TYR A 30 22.84 -5.52 0.13
N SER A 31 22.13 -6.58 0.50
CA SER A 31 21.33 -7.42 -0.39
C SER A 31 20.12 -6.61 -0.88
N THR A 32 20.38 -5.58 -1.66
CA THR A 32 19.43 -4.98 -2.58
C THR A 32 19.90 -5.43 -3.95
N SER A 33 19.27 -6.48 -4.48
CA SER A 33 19.49 -6.90 -5.87
C SER A 33 19.33 -5.68 -6.77
N VAL A 34 20.34 -5.46 -7.62
CA VAL A 34 20.43 -4.34 -8.56
C VAL A 34 19.40 -4.49 -9.69
N ASP A 35 18.77 -5.66 -9.79
CA ASP A 35 17.57 -5.89 -10.58
C ASP A 35 16.35 -6.01 -9.66
N GLY A 36 15.36 -5.17 -9.89
CA GLY A 36 14.10 -5.06 -9.15
C GLY A 36 13.16 -6.26 -9.30
N GLU A 37 13.69 -7.47 -9.47
CA GLU A 37 12.91 -8.69 -9.54
C GLU A 37 12.77 -9.28 -8.14
N LYS A 38 11.72 -8.83 -7.44
CA LYS A 38 11.25 -9.49 -6.20
C LYS A 38 10.96 -10.94 -6.55
N ARG A 39 11.89 -11.84 -6.21
CA ARG A 39 11.66 -13.29 -6.30
C ARG A 39 10.30 -13.59 -5.67
N PRO A 40 9.35 -14.20 -6.41
CA PRO A 40 8.01 -14.41 -5.89
C PRO A 40 8.12 -15.30 -4.66
N SER A 41 7.79 -14.76 -3.49
CA SER A 41 7.71 -15.58 -2.29
C SER A 41 6.58 -16.60 -2.47
N ILE A 42 6.82 -17.85 -2.07
CA ILE A 42 5.82 -18.93 -2.14
C ILE A 42 4.51 -18.49 -1.48
N VAL A 43 4.62 -17.80 -0.33
CA VAL A 43 3.48 -17.21 0.39
C VAL A 43 2.77 -16.12 -0.43
N GLY A 44 3.52 -15.23 -1.10
CA GLY A 44 2.93 -14.17 -1.93
C GLY A 44 2.18 -14.72 -3.15
N THR A 45 2.67 -15.82 -3.72
CA THR A 45 2.01 -16.51 -4.83
C THR A 45 0.70 -17.17 -4.37
N PHE A 46 0.69 -17.81 -3.19
CA PHE A 46 -0.51 -18.45 -2.64
C PHE A 46 -1.68 -17.46 -2.45
N TYR A 47 -1.45 -16.32 -1.80
CA TYR A 47 -2.50 -15.30 -1.62
C TYR A 47 -2.95 -14.69 -2.95
N LYS A 48 -2.04 -14.55 -3.91
CA LYS A 48 -2.36 -14.04 -5.24
C LYS A 48 -3.24 -15.02 -6.04
N THR A 49 -3.04 -16.32 -5.87
CA THR A 49 -3.79 -17.36 -6.60
C THR A 49 -5.12 -17.69 -5.96
N PHE A 50 -5.18 -17.84 -4.64
CA PHE A 50 -6.39 -18.35 -3.97
C PHE A 50 -7.22 -17.25 -3.32
N THR A 51 -6.59 -16.31 -2.63
CA THR A 51 -7.32 -15.30 -1.87
C THR A 51 -7.84 -14.17 -2.75
N ARG A 52 -7.08 -13.77 -3.78
CA ARG A 52 -7.46 -12.69 -4.69
C ARG A 52 -8.76 -12.95 -5.46
N PRO A 53 -8.97 -14.14 -6.07
CA PRO A 53 -10.23 -14.46 -6.73
C PRO A 53 -11.40 -14.56 -5.75
N VAL A 54 -11.21 -15.24 -4.61
CA VAL A 54 -12.25 -15.39 -3.58
C VAL A 54 -12.70 -14.04 -3.05
N LEU A 55 -11.75 -13.16 -2.71
CA LEU A 55 -12.06 -11.81 -2.24
C LEU A 55 -12.79 -11.00 -3.31
N LYS A 56 -12.37 -11.11 -4.58
CA LYS A 56 -13.03 -10.41 -5.69
C LYS A 56 -14.49 -10.85 -5.83
N VAL A 57 -14.76 -12.15 -5.78
CA VAL A 57 -16.13 -12.68 -5.88
C VAL A 57 -16.94 -12.27 -4.66
N LEU A 58 -16.39 -12.39 -3.44
CA LEU A 58 -17.08 -12.01 -2.22
C LEU A 58 -17.46 -10.53 -2.23
N LEU A 59 -16.54 -9.64 -2.62
CA LEU A 59 -16.81 -8.20 -2.71
C LEU A 59 -17.82 -7.86 -3.81
N MET A 60 -17.74 -8.52 -4.98
CA MET A 60 -18.73 -8.30 -6.05
C MET A 60 -20.10 -8.83 -5.65
N ALA A 61 -20.17 -9.99 -4.99
CA ALA A 61 -21.42 -10.56 -4.51
C ALA A 61 -22.07 -9.68 -3.46
N THR A 62 -21.31 -9.23 -2.45
CA THR A 62 -21.84 -8.33 -1.43
C THR A 62 -22.26 -7.00 -2.05
N LEU A 63 -21.44 -6.38 -2.91
CA LEU A 63 -21.79 -5.13 -3.58
C LEU A 63 -23.08 -5.27 -4.41
N THR A 64 -23.22 -6.35 -5.17
CA THR A 64 -24.43 -6.62 -5.98
C THR A 64 -25.66 -6.74 -5.09
N TYR A 65 -25.56 -7.48 -3.98
CA TYR A 65 -26.64 -7.58 -3.01
C TYR A 65 -26.97 -6.22 -2.38
N GLN A 66 -25.97 -5.43 -2.02
CA GLN A 66 -26.18 -4.09 -1.46
C GLN A 66 -26.91 -3.18 -2.46
N ILE A 67 -26.51 -3.18 -3.73
CA ILE A 67 -27.17 -2.37 -4.77
C ILE A 67 -28.61 -2.84 -4.98
N ALA A 68 -28.86 -4.15 -5.04
CA ALA A 68 -30.20 -4.69 -5.20
C ALA A 68 -31.10 -4.32 -4.01
N TYR A 69 -30.62 -4.50 -2.78
CA TYR A 69 -31.35 -4.15 -1.56
C TYR A 69 -31.59 -2.65 -1.44
N TRP A 70 -30.57 -1.84 -1.78
CA TRP A 70 -30.69 -0.40 -1.81
C TRP A 70 -31.71 0.04 -2.85
N THR A 71 -31.68 -0.53 -4.06
CA THR A 71 -32.65 -0.25 -5.14
C THR A 71 -34.06 -0.58 -4.69
N TRP A 72 -34.27 -1.75 -4.07
CA TRP A 72 -35.56 -2.13 -3.51
C TRP A 72 -36.06 -1.11 -2.48
N THR A 73 -35.19 -0.73 -1.54
CA THR A 73 -35.53 0.27 -0.51
C THR A 73 -35.78 1.66 -1.12
N LYS A 74 -35.12 1.96 -2.24
CA LYS A 74 -35.20 3.25 -2.91
C LYS A 74 -36.51 3.44 -3.69
N LEU A 75 -37.00 2.39 -4.34
CA LEU A 75 -38.30 2.43 -5.01
C LEU A 75 -39.42 2.79 -4.02
N GLU A 76 -39.41 2.21 -2.82
CA GLU A 76 -40.38 2.51 -1.77
C GLU A 76 -40.31 3.98 -1.30
N GLN A 77 -39.08 4.51 -1.20
CA GLN A 77 -38.89 5.88 -0.74
C GLN A 77 -39.20 6.95 -1.78
N ASP A 78 -39.08 6.63 -3.07
CA ASP A 78 -39.30 7.62 -4.13
C ASP A 78 -40.80 7.98 -4.25
N GLU A 79 -41.73 7.09 -3.88
CA GLU A 79 -43.17 7.42 -3.79
C GLU A 79 -43.46 8.36 -2.61
N ILE A 80 -42.92 8.05 -1.42
CA ILE A 80 -43.11 8.86 -0.21
C ILE A 80 -42.46 10.25 -0.36
N ARG A 81 -41.34 10.34 -1.07
CA ARG A 81 -40.66 11.63 -1.29
C ARG A 81 -41.47 12.55 -2.21
N GLY A 82 -42.14 11.99 -3.22
CA GLY A 82 -43.00 12.75 -4.12
C GLY A 82 -44.20 13.38 -3.41
N GLU A 83 -44.84 12.64 -2.51
CA GLU A 83 -45.97 13.16 -1.73
C GLU A 83 -45.54 14.24 -0.73
N LYS A 84 -44.45 13.99 0.01
CA LYS A 84 -43.92 14.97 0.97
C LYS A 84 -43.44 16.25 0.30
N SER A 85 -42.84 16.17 -0.88
CA SER A 85 -42.47 17.37 -1.64
C SER A 85 -43.68 18.21 -2.05
N LYS A 86 -44.77 17.57 -2.48
CA LYS A 86 -46.03 18.27 -2.81
C LYS A 86 -46.67 18.89 -1.57
N GLU A 87 -46.63 18.20 -0.44
CA GLU A 87 -47.17 18.72 0.82
C GLU A 87 -46.38 19.94 1.29
N ILE A 88 -45.04 19.90 1.22
CA ILE A 88 -44.15 21.04 1.50
C ILE A 88 -44.47 22.22 0.58
N GLU A 89 -44.58 22.00 -0.73
CA GLU A 89 -44.92 23.06 -1.69
C GLU A 89 -46.28 23.70 -1.38
N SER A 90 -47.28 22.88 -1.00
CA SER A 90 -48.60 23.38 -0.61
C SER A 90 -48.57 24.19 0.69
N LEU A 91 -47.71 23.80 1.64
CA LEU A 91 -47.53 24.50 2.90
C LEU A 91 -46.78 25.81 2.70
N GLU A 92 -45.73 25.81 1.87
CA GLU A 92 -45.00 27.02 1.48
C GLU A 92 -45.92 28.03 0.77
N ALA A 93 -46.79 27.58 -0.13
CA ALA A 93 -47.78 28.43 -0.78
C ALA A 93 -48.76 29.06 0.22
N LYS A 94 -49.29 28.26 1.17
CA LYS A 94 -50.16 28.76 2.25
C LYS A 94 -49.45 29.75 3.16
N VAL A 95 -48.19 29.50 3.50
CA VAL A 95 -47.39 30.43 4.31
C VAL A 95 -47.14 31.73 3.55
N ALA A 96 -46.82 31.68 2.26
CA ALA A 96 -46.65 32.85 1.42
C ALA A 96 -47.94 33.68 1.30
N GLU A 97 -49.08 33.04 1.10
CA GLU A 97 -50.39 33.70 1.08
C GLU A 97 -50.72 34.39 2.41
N LEU A 98 -50.49 33.69 3.53
CA LEU A 98 -50.71 34.24 4.87
C LEU A 98 -49.76 35.40 5.18
N GLN A 99 -48.49 35.34 4.73
CA GLN A 99 -47.54 36.44 4.88
C GLN A 99 -47.94 37.65 4.02
N ALA A 100 -48.38 37.43 2.78
CA ALA A 100 -48.86 38.50 1.89
C ALA A 100 -50.14 39.17 2.42
N GLY A 101 -51.10 38.38 2.91
CA GLY A 101 -52.34 38.88 3.52
C GLY A 101 -52.10 39.63 4.84
N LYS A 102 -51.08 39.24 5.60
CA LYS A 102 -50.69 39.92 6.85
C LYS A 102 -49.91 41.22 6.60
N GLY A 103 -49.14 41.29 5.51
CA GLY A 103 -48.48 42.52 5.06
C GLY A 103 -49.41 43.56 4.42
N THR A 104 -50.59 43.15 3.95
CA THR A 104 -51.61 44.04 3.35
C THR A 104 -52.57 44.64 4.39
N LYS A 105 -52.54 44.16 5.64
CA LYS A 105 -53.39 44.62 6.76
C LYS A 105 -52.70 45.61 7.72
N ALA A 106 -51.53 46.12 7.39
CA ALA A 106 -50.83 47.18 8.13
C ALA A 106 -50.77 48.44 7.27
#